data_AF-A0A1G2BQD2-F1
#
_entry.id   AF-A0A1G2BQD2-F1
#
_cell.length_a   1.000
_cell.length_b   1.000
_cell.length_c   1.000
_cell.angle_alpha   90.00
_cell.angle_beta   90.00
_cell.angle_gamma   90.00
#
_symmetry.space_group_name_H-M   'P 1'
#
loop_
_entity.id
_entity.type
_entity.pdbx_description
1 polymer ?
#
loop_
_entity_poly.entity_id
_entity_poly.type
_entity_poly.pdbx_seq_one_letter_code
_entity_poly.pdbx_strand_id
1 'polypeptide(L)' 'MGTLNEKSSFLFARPSFLSGVASVLDLGGSLQIYNESKTPSEADGLAMRMDWLVVGDDIRGSMRKYEQQKQVLATA' A
#
# COMPACT_ATOMS: atom_id res chain seq x y z
N MET A 1 -4.45 6.45 8.85
CA MET A 1 -3.53 6.68 7.72
C MET A 1 -2.99 5.31 7.35
N GLY A 2 -3.44 4.74 6.23
CA GLY A 2 -3.04 3.38 5.85
C GLY A 2 -1.55 3.35 5.50
N THR A 3 -0.88 2.25 5.83
CA THR A 3 0.53 2.07 5.44
C THR A 3 0.62 1.95 3.92
N LEU A 4 1.76 2.29 3.30
CA LEU A 4 1.96 2.15 1.84
C LEU A 4 1.56 0.76 1.33
N ASN A 5 1.79 -0.25 2.18
CA ASN A 5 1.39 -1.62 1.92
C ASN A 5 -0.14 -1.74 1.75
N GLU A 6 -0.95 -1.13 2.62
CA GLU A 6 -2.42 -1.19 2.48
C GLU A 6 -2.95 -0.50 1.22
N LYS A 7 -2.24 0.51 0.69
CA LYS A 7 -2.67 1.24 -0.50
C LYS A 7 -2.45 0.45 -1.80
N SER A 8 -1.44 -0.41 -1.86
CA SER A 8 -1.10 -1.18 -3.07
C SER A 8 -1.28 -2.69 -2.92
N SER A 9 -1.28 -3.22 -1.69
CA SER A 9 -1.26 -4.65 -1.41
C SER A 9 -2.61 -5.21 -0.96
N PHE A 10 -3.72 -4.46 -1.07
CA PHE A 10 -4.99 -4.84 -0.46
C PHE A 10 -5.60 -6.13 -1.04
N LEU A 11 -5.27 -6.50 -2.29
CA LEU A 11 -5.64 -7.78 -2.89
C LEU A 11 -4.65 -8.93 -2.61
N PHE A 12 -3.48 -8.63 -2.06
CA PHE A 12 -2.53 -9.68 -1.70
C PHE A 12 -3.00 -10.43 -0.46
N ALA A 13 -2.73 -11.74 -0.44
CA ALA A 13 -2.86 -12.54 0.75
C ALA A 13 -2.05 -11.91 1.90
N ARG A 14 -2.62 -11.85 3.10
CA ARG A 14 -1.90 -11.38 4.29
C ARG A 14 -1.19 -12.56 4.94
N PRO A 15 0.14 -12.69 4.78
CA PRO A 15 0.86 -13.83 5.34
C PRO A 15 0.82 -13.80 6.87
N SER A 16 0.77 -14.98 7.47
CA SER A 16 0.90 -15.20 8.91
C SER A 16 1.97 -16.25 9.18
N PHE A 17 2.45 -16.31 10.43
CA PHE A 17 3.41 -17.33 10.84
C PHE A 17 2.85 -18.75 10.59
N LEU A 18 1.60 -18.99 10.99
CA LEU A 18 0.97 -20.29 10.83
C LEU A 18 0.78 -20.67 9.35
N SER A 19 0.35 -19.72 8.51
CA SER A 19 0.23 -19.98 7.07
C SER A 19 1.58 -20.27 6.43
N GLY A 20 2.66 -19.65 6.91
CA GLY A 20 4.03 -19.93 6.47
C GLY A 20 4.56 -21.31 6.90
N VAL A 21 4.16 -21.82 8.07
CA VAL A 21 4.49 -23.20 8.47
C VAL A 21 3.68 -24.21 7.65
N ALA A 22 2.39 -23.95 7.46
CA ALA A 22 1.51 -24.83 6.71
C ALA A 22 1.88 -24.91 5.22
N SER A 23 2.42 -23.82 4.63
CA SER A 23 2.82 -23.81 3.23
C SER A 23 3.96 -24.78 2.89
N VAL A 24 4.78 -25.19 3.87
CA VAL A 24 5.84 -26.21 3.67
C VAL A 24 5.25 -27.57 3.30
N LEU A 25 4.04 -27.87 3.80
CA LEU A 25 3.33 -29.12 3.54
C LEU A 25 2.32 -29.00 2.39
N ASP A 26 2.06 -27.78 1.91
CA ASP A 26 1.09 -27.49 0.84
C ASP A 26 1.71 -27.66 -0.55
N LEU A 27 2.11 -28.89 -0.87
CA LEU A 27 2.66 -29.22 -2.18
C LEU A 27 1.65 -29.02 -3.33
N GLY A 28 0.36 -28.95 -3.00
CA GLY A 28 -0.74 -28.71 -3.93
C GLY A 28 -1.12 -27.24 -4.14
N GLY A 29 -0.52 -26.30 -3.40
CA GLY A 29 -0.78 -24.86 -3.54
C GLY A 29 -2.17 -24.42 -3.07
N SER A 30 -2.85 -25.22 -2.26
CA SER A 30 -4.22 -24.98 -1.79
C SER A 30 -4.35 -23.85 -0.76
N LEU A 31 -3.23 -23.42 -0.15
CA LEU A 31 -3.20 -22.37 0.87
C LEU A 31 -2.92 -20.97 0.29
N GLN A 32 -2.68 -20.84 -1.02
CA GLN A 32 -2.49 -19.54 -1.68
C GLN A 32 -3.83 -18.88 -2.02
N ILE A 33 -4.48 -18.30 -1.00
CA ILE A 33 -5.76 -17.58 -1.14
C ILE A 33 -5.51 -16.08 -1.10
N TYR A 34 -5.85 -15.39 -2.19
CA TYR A 34 -5.75 -13.93 -2.31
C TYR A 34 -6.99 -13.23 -1.76
N ASN A 35 -6.88 -11.95 -1.42
CA ASN A 35 -8.06 -11.14 -1.12
C ASN A 35 -8.73 -10.74 -2.43
N GLU A 36 -10.05 -10.59 -2.41
CA GLU A 36 -10.85 -10.21 -3.56
C GLU A 36 -11.74 -8.99 -3.28
N SER A 37 -12.00 -8.20 -4.32
CA SER A 37 -13.09 -7.24 -4.35
C SER A 37 -14.36 -7.93 -4.86
N LYS A 38 -15.55 -7.34 -4.61
CA LYS A 38 -16.81 -7.95 -5.07
C LYS A 38 -16.91 -7.99 -6.60
N THR A 39 -16.22 -7.07 -7.28
CA THR A 39 -16.15 -7.01 -8.74
C THR A 39 -14.76 -6.56 -9.21
N PRO A 40 -14.35 -6.91 -10.44
CA PRO A 40 -13.12 -6.37 -11.03
C PRO A 40 -13.11 -4.84 -11.12
N SER A 41 -14.25 -4.24 -11.48
CA SER A 41 -14.35 -2.77 -11.56
C SER A 41 -14.16 -2.08 -10.21
N GLU A 42 -14.60 -2.70 -9.11
CA GLU A 42 -14.34 -2.20 -7.75
C GLU A 42 -12.85 -2.28 -7.41
N ALA A 43 -12.17 -3.38 -7.77
CA ALA A 43 -10.72 -3.52 -7.59
C ALA A 43 -9.94 -2.42 -8.32
N ASP A 44 -10.26 -2.21 -9.60
CA ASP A 44 -9.60 -1.19 -10.44
C ASP A 44 -9.83 0.22 -9.90
N GLY A 45 -11.09 0.53 -9.53
CA GLY A 45 -11.45 1.83 -8.97
C GLY A 45 -10.75 2.10 -7.63
N LEU A 46 -10.63 1.09 -6.78
CA LEU A 46 -9.91 1.20 -5.51
C LEU A 46 -8.40 1.41 -5.74
N ALA A 47 -7.79 0.68 -6.66
CA ALA A 47 -6.38 0.84 -7.02
C ALA A 47 -6.08 2.26 -7.53
N MET A 48 -6.84 2.75 -8.51
CA MET A 48 -6.70 4.11 -9.03
C MET A 48 -6.84 5.17 -7.95
N ARG A 49 -7.84 5.01 -7.06
CA ARG A 49 -8.02 5.95 -5.94
C ARG A 49 -6.81 5.97 -5.02
N MET A 50 -6.23 4.80 -4.72
CA MET A 50 -5.07 4.70 -3.84
C MET A 50 -3.84 5.36 -4.47
N ASP A 51 -3.60 5.19 -5.77
CA ASP A 51 -2.50 5.84 -6.49
C ASP A 51 -2.60 7.36 -6.38
N TRP A 52 -3.78 7.94 -6.61
CA TRP A 52 -3.99 9.38 -6.47
C TRP A 52 -3.78 9.88 -5.04
N LEU A 53 -4.15 9.08 -4.03
CA LEU A 53 -3.89 9.43 -2.64
C LEU A 53 -2.39 9.44 -2.33
N VAL A 54 -1.61 8.50 -2.89
CA VAL A 54 -0.14 8.48 -2.74
C VAL A 54 0.49 9.70 -3.39
N VAL A 55 0.13 10.00 -4.65
CA VAL A 55 0.61 11.19 -5.37
C VAL A 55 0.31 12.47 -4.58
N GLY A 56 -0.90 12.59 -4.04
CA GLY A 56 -1.28 13.76 -3.22
C GLY A 56 -0.46 13.87 -1.92
N ASP A 57 -0.20 12.75 -1.24
CA ASP A 57 0.64 12.71 -0.04
C ASP A 57 2.09 13.12 -0.36
N ASP A 58 2.64 12.69 -1.51
CA ASP A 58 3.99 13.04 -1.96
C ASP A 58 4.14 14.51 -2.34
N ILE A 59 3.15 15.07 -3.05
CA ILE A 59 3.10 16.50 -3.37
C ILE A 59 3.09 17.32 -2.08
N ARG A 60 2.19 16.98 -1.14
CA ARG A 60 2.08 17.66 0.16
C ARG A 60 3.38 17.56 0.96
N GLY A 61 4.00 16.38 0.97
CA GLY A 61 5.29 16.16 1.63
C GLY A 61 6.40 17.02 1.04
N SER A 62 6.44 17.13 -0.29
CA SER A 62 7.43 17.93 -1.02
C SER A 62 7.27 19.42 -0.77
N MET A 63 6.04 19.94 -0.77
CA MET A 63 5.75 21.34 -0.44
C MET A 63 6.21 21.70 0.97
N ARG A 64 5.91 20.85 1.97
CA ARG A 64 6.34 21.06 3.36
C ARG A 64 7.86 21.09 3.49
N LYS A 65 8.57 20.16 2.81
CA LYS A 65 10.03 20.13 2.81
C LYS A 65 10.62 21.39 2.19
N TYR A 66 10.05 21.87 1.08
CA TYR A 66 10.47 23.11 0.43
C TYR A 66 10.28 24.33 1.35
N GLU A 67 9.15 24.45 2.02
CA GLU A 67 8.89 25.53 2.98
C GLU A 67 9.87 25.51 4.16
N GLN A 68 10.17 24.35 4.71
CA GLN A 68 11.15 24.18 5.79
C GLN A 68 12.55 24.60 5.34
N GLN A 69 12.99 24.16 4.15
CA GLN A 69 14.29 24.55 3.59
C GLN A 69 14.39 26.05 3.38
N LYS A 70 13.32 26.68 2.85
CA LYS A 70 13.26 28.13 2.66
C LYS A 70 13.39 28.90 3.98
N GLN A 71 12.76 28.42 5.06
CA GLN A 71 12.86 29.05 6.38
C GLN A 71 14.27 28.93 6.97
N VAL A 72 14.90 27.75 6.86
CA VAL A 72 16.28 27.54 7.31
C VAL A 72 17.24 28.47 6.58
N LEU A 73 17.12 28.60 5.26
CA LEU A 73 17.95 29.52 4.47
C LEU A 73 17.70 31.01 4.80
N ALA A 74 16.52 31.38 5.26
CA ALA A 74 16.20 32.76 5.64
C ALA A 74 16.69 33.15 7.04
N THR A 75 17.10 32.18 7.85
CA THR A 75 17.54 32.36 9.25
C THR A 75 19.01 32.06 9.47
N ALA A 76 19.71 31.58 8.42
CA ALA A 76 21.16 31.40 8.37
C ALA A 76 21.84 32.65 7.76
#